data_AF-A0A438G583-F1
#
_entry.id   AF-A0A438G583-F1
#
_cell.length_a   1.000
_cell.length_b   1.000
_cell.length_c   1.000
_cell.angle_alpha   90.00
_cell.angle_beta   90.00
_cell.angle_gamma   90.00
#
_symmetry.space_group_name_H-M   'P 1'
#
loop_
_entity.id
_entity.type
_entity.pdbx_description
1 polymer ?
#
loop_
_entity_poly.entity_id
_entity_poly.type
_entity_poly.pdbx_seq_one_letter_code
_entity_poly.pdbx_strand_id
1 'polypeptide(L)'
;MSVKDVIKECKLFYLAGQKTTSVLLVRTMVLLSKHPNWQARAREEVTMIFHEVLRLYPPVAMLPRVVSKDTQVGDMCFPTGVQVVLPTILVHHDHEIWGDDAKEFNPERFVEGVLKATKN
;
A
#
# COMPACT_ATOMS: atom_id res chain seq x y z
N MET A 1 -18.46 -33.86 22.30
CA MET A 1 -18.81 -32.55 21.71
C MET A 1 -19.24 -32.79 20.27
N SER A 2 -20.47 -32.44 19.90
CA SER A 2 -20.97 -32.68 18.54
C SER A 2 -20.55 -31.56 17.58
N VAL A 3 -20.54 -31.82 16.27
CA VAL A 3 -20.27 -30.79 15.24
C VAL A 3 -21.22 -29.60 15.38
N LYS A 4 -22.47 -29.83 15.81
CA LYS A 4 -23.45 -28.76 16.07
C LYS A 4 -23.04 -27.88 17.25
N ASP A 5 -22.47 -28.46 18.30
CA ASP A 5 -21.97 -27.71 19.46
C ASP A 5 -20.78 -26.84 19.04
N VAL A 6 -19.85 -27.37 18.25
CA VAL A 6 -18.72 -26.61 17.70
C VAL A 6 -19.18 -25.42 16.86
N ILE A 7 -20.16 -25.62 15.97
CA ILE A 7 -20.72 -24.54 15.14
C ILE A 7 -21.36 -23.45 16.02
N LYS A 8 -22.07 -23.84 17.08
CA LYS A 8 -22.71 -22.90 18.01
C LYS A 8 -21.67 -22.05 18.74
N GLU A 9 -20.61 -22.67 19.25
CA GLU A 9 -19.51 -21.98 19.90
C GLU A 9 -18.79 -21.02 18.93
N CYS A 10 -18.46 -21.45 17.71
CA CYS A 10 -17.83 -20.59 16.71
C CYS A 10 -18.69 -19.35 16.38
N LYS A 11 -20.02 -19.51 16.25
CA LYS A 11 -20.94 -18.39 16.04
C LYS A 11 -20.98 -17.43 17.23
N LEU A 12 -20.93 -17.98 18.45
CA LEU A 12 -20.91 -17.19 19.68
C LEU A 12 -19.63 -16.34 19.73
N PHE A 13 -18.46 -16.93 19.49
CA PHE A 13 -17.18 -16.22 19.44
C PHE A 13 -17.15 -15.15 18.34
N TYR A 14 -17.64 -15.47 17.14
CA TYR A 14 -17.73 -14.51 16.04
C TYR A 14 -18.58 -13.29 16.42
N LEU A 15 -19.78 -13.51 16.97
CA LEU A 15 -20.69 -12.43 17.36
C LEU A 15 -20.17 -11.60 18.54
N ALA A 16 -19.57 -12.25 19.54
CA ALA A 16 -18.96 -11.57 20.68
C ALA A 16 -17.75 -10.70 20.25
N GLY A 17 -16.89 -11.23 19.37
CA GLY A 17 -15.74 -10.51 18.81
C GLY A 17 -16.15 -9.36 17.89
N GLN A 18 -17.13 -9.57 17.02
CA GLN A 18 -17.69 -8.54 16.14
C GLN A 18 -18.21 -7.34 16.93
N LYS A 19 -19.02 -7.57 17.96
CA LYS A 19 -19.64 -6.49 18.74
C LYS A 19 -18.59 -5.64 19.46
N THR A 20 -17.62 -6.26 20.12
CA THR A 20 -16.60 -5.53 20.87
C THR A 20 -15.66 -4.74 19.96
N THR A 21 -15.19 -5.36 18.87
CA THR A 21 -14.30 -4.71 17.89
C THR A 21 -15.00 -3.58 17.15
N SER A 22 -16.23 -3.80 16.69
CA SER A 22 -17.03 -2.77 16.00
C SER A 22 -17.30 -1.58 16.89
N VAL A 23 -17.71 -1.81 18.16
CA VAL A 23 -17.94 -0.73 19.12
C VAL A 23 -16.64 0.03 19.41
N LEU A 24 -15.50 -0.65 19.59
CA LEU A 24 -14.20 0.00 19.80
C LEU A 24 -13.82 0.89 18.60
N LEU A 25 -13.94 0.39 17.37
CA LEU A 25 -13.64 1.16 16.16
C LEU A 25 -14.54 2.38 16.02
N VAL A 26 -15.86 2.21 16.23
CA VAL A 26 -16.82 3.33 16.20
C VAL A 26 -16.46 4.39 17.24
N ARG A 27 -16.15 3.98 18.48
CA ARG A 27 -15.73 4.90 19.55
C ARG A 27 -14.41 5.59 19.21
N THR A 28 -13.46 4.88 18.63
CA THR A 28 -12.18 5.44 18.17
C THR A 28 -12.41 6.50 17.10
N MET A 29 -13.23 6.22 16.09
CA MET A 29 -13.57 7.19 15.05
C MET A 29 -14.27 8.44 15.60
N VAL A 30 -15.17 8.27 16.57
CA VAL A 30 -15.83 9.40 17.27
C VAL A 30 -14.84 10.21 18.09
N LEU A 31 -13.84 9.60 18.71
CA LEU A 31 -12.80 10.32 19.44
C LEU A 31 -11.85 11.06 18.48
N LEU A 32 -11.40 10.40 17.41
CA LEU A 32 -10.56 11.05 16.40
C LEU A 32 -11.26 12.24 15.75
N SER A 33 -12.57 12.14 15.45
CA SER A 33 -13.32 13.27 14.89
C SER A 33 -13.45 14.47 15.84
N LYS A 34 -13.38 14.23 17.16
CA LYS A 34 -13.36 15.28 18.20
C LYS A 34 -11.96 15.80 18.50
N HIS A 35 -10.91 15.12 18.06
CA HIS A 35 -9.51 15.45 18.33
C HIS A 35 -8.69 15.52 17.03
N PRO A 36 -8.80 16.61 16.25
CA PRO A 36 -8.23 16.72 14.90
C PRO A 36 -6.72 16.49 14.83
N ASN A 37 -5.96 16.93 15.82
CA ASN A 37 -4.51 16.71 15.86
C ASN A 37 -4.15 15.22 15.89
N TRP A 38 -4.89 14.42 16.67
CA TRP A 38 -4.70 12.97 16.74
C TRP A 38 -5.21 12.28 15.48
N GLN A 39 -6.31 12.78 14.89
CA GLN A 39 -6.80 12.29 13.60
C GLN A 39 -5.78 12.51 12.48
N ALA A 40 -5.14 13.68 12.43
CA ALA A 40 -4.13 14.01 11.44
C ALA A 40 -2.93 13.06 11.55
N ARG A 41 -2.38 12.90 12.75
CA ARG A 41 -1.27 11.98 13.03
C ARG A 41 -1.59 10.53 12.62
N ALA A 42 -2.75 10.03 13.02
CA ALA A 42 -3.17 8.67 12.66
C ALA A 42 -3.33 8.49 11.15
N ARG A 43 -3.84 9.53 10.46
CA ARG A 43 -3.94 9.52 8.98
C ARG A 43 -2.56 9.49 8.34
N GLU A 44 -1.65 10.34 8.79
CA GLU A 44 -0.27 10.41 8.29
C GLU A 44 0.43 9.06 8.43
N GLU A 45 0.37 8.44 9.62
CA GLU A 45 0.96 7.12 9.87
C GLU A 45 0.40 6.06 8.92
N VAL A 46 -0.93 5.96 8.78
CA VAL A 46 -1.57 4.99 7.89
C VAL A 46 -1.22 5.26 6.41
N THR A 47 -1.16 6.53 6.01
CA THR A 47 -0.79 6.92 4.64
C THR A 47 0.64 6.51 4.31
N MET A 48 1.60 6.75 5.20
CA MET A 48 3.00 6.32 5.02
C MET A 48 3.10 4.80 4.90
N ILE A 49 2.40 4.04 5.77
CA ILE A 49 2.36 2.58 5.71
C ILE A 49 1.80 2.10 4.37
N PHE A 50 0.71 2.69 3.89
CA PHE A 50 0.12 2.30 2.61
C PHE A 50 1.03 2.60 1.42
N HIS A 51 1.73 3.73 1.41
CA HIS A 51 2.71 4.00 0.36
C HIS A 51 3.84 2.96 0.36
N GLU A 52 4.35 2.58 1.52
CA GLU A 52 5.42 1.58 1.62
C GLU A 52 4.94 0.17 1.24
N VAL A 53 3.72 -0.22 1.62
CA VAL A 53 3.11 -1.48 1.20
C VAL A 53 2.90 -1.50 -0.32
N LEU A 54 2.40 -0.42 -0.92
CA LEU A 54 2.22 -0.33 -2.37
C LEU A 54 3.56 -0.36 -3.13
N ARG A 55 4.64 0.11 -2.49
CA ARG A 55 5.99 0.03 -3.04
C ARG A 55 6.50 -1.42 -3.06
N LEU A 56 6.49 -2.09 -1.91
CA LEU A 56 6.99 -3.46 -1.76
C LEU A 56 6.09 -4.51 -2.44
N TYR A 57 4.77 -4.30 -2.42
CA TYR A 57 3.76 -5.22 -2.93
C TYR A 57 2.80 -4.50 -3.90
N PRO A 58 3.30 -4.03 -5.06
CA PRO A 58 2.47 -3.32 -6.02
C PRO A 58 1.40 -4.26 -6.61
N PRO A 59 0.11 -3.88 -6.61
CA PRO A 59 -0.95 -4.69 -7.25
C PRO A 59 -0.71 -4.92 -8.76
N VAL A 60 0.03 -4.02 -9.41
CA VAL A 60 0.43 -4.12 -10.81
C VAL A 60 1.96 -4.16 -10.90
N ALA A 61 2.53 -5.35 -10.88
CA ALA A 61 3.98 -5.55 -10.91
C ALA A 61 4.63 -5.18 -12.26
N MET A 62 3.91 -5.39 -13.36
CA MET A 62 4.37 -5.13 -14.73
C MET A 62 3.26 -4.37 -15.47
N LEU A 63 3.59 -3.21 -16.03
CA LEU A 63 2.63 -2.34 -16.70
C LEU A 63 2.90 -2.31 -18.21
N PRO A 64 2.16 -3.09 -19.01
CA PRO A 64 2.35 -3.10 -20.45
C PRO A 64 1.78 -1.83 -21.11
N ARG A 65 2.43 -1.38 -22.17
CA ARG A 65 2.05 -0.27 -23.04
C ARG A 65 2.31 -0.68 -24.48
N VAL A 66 1.42 -0.30 -25.39
CA VAL A 66 1.64 -0.43 -26.83
C VAL A 66 1.92 0.96 -27.38
N VAL A 67 3.00 1.07 -28.14
CA VAL A 67 3.42 2.32 -28.75
C VAL A 67 2.49 2.64 -29.91
N SER A 68 1.73 3.74 -29.80
CA SER A 68 0.70 4.12 -30.79
C SER A 68 1.25 4.89 -31.99
N LYS A 69 2.44 5.45 -31.86
CA LYS A 69 3.21 6.13 -32.92
C LYS A 69 4.69 6.06 -32.58
N ASP A 70 5.56 6.14 -33.58
CA ASP A 70 7.01 6.16 -33.38
C ASP A 70 7.37 7.22 -32.31
N THR A 71 8.03 6.78 -31.25
CA THR A 71 8.24 7.59 -30.04
C THR A 71 9.69 7.46 -29.57
N GLN A 72 10.33 8.59 -29.32
CA GLN A 72 11.67 8.65 -28.72
C GLN A 72 11.57 8.84 -27.20
N VAL A 73 12.33 8.04 -26.44
CA VAL A 73 12.49 8.19 -24.99
C VAL A 73 13.98 8.12 -24.68
N GLY A 74 14.57 9.24 -24.26
CA GLY A 74 16.02 9.38 -24.15
C GLY A 74 16.69 9.11 -25.50
N ASP A 75 17.70 8.23 -25.50
CA ASP A 75 18.45 7.87 -26.70
C ASP A 75 17.83 6.68 -27.46
N MET A 76 16.68 6.16 -27.01
CA MET A 76 16.00 5.01 -27.61
C MET A 76 14.80 5.44 -28.46
N CYS A 77 14.67 4.84 -29.65
CA CYS A 77 13.52 5.01 -30.53
C CYS A 77 12.64 3.75 -30.51
N PHE A 78 11.36 3.91 -30.19
CA PHE A 78 10.36 2.85 -30.16
C PHE A 78 9.41 2.98 -31.36
N PRO A 79 9.42 2.02 -32.29
CA PRO A 79 8.48 2.00 -33.41
C PRO A 79 7.04 1.76 -32.97
N THR A 80 6.11 2.26 -33.78
CA THR A 80 4.68 1.99 -33.68
C THR A 80 4.40 0.49 -33.63
N GLY A 81 3.51 0.07 -32.73
CA GLY A 81 3.10 -1.33 -32.56
C GLY A 81 3.97 -2.16 -31.62
N VAL A 82 5.14 -1.66 -31.19
CA VAL A 82 5.97 -2.34 -30.18
C VAL A 82 5.33 -2.26 -28.81
N GLN A 83 5.42 -3.36 -28.05
CA GLN A 83 5.02 -3.40 -26.65
C GLN A 83 6.21 -3.06 -25.75
N VAL A 84 6.03 -2.06 -24.89
CA VAL A 84 6.95 -1.71 -23.81
C VAL A 84 6.33 -2.14 -22.49
N VAL A 85 7.12 -2.70 -21.59
CA VAL A 85 6.65 -3.09 -20.26
C VAL A 85 7.44 -2.31 -19.22
N LEU A 86 6.74 -1.55 -18.39
CA LEU A 86 7.36 -0.90 -17.24
C LEU A 86 7.35 -1.87 -16.05
N PRO A 87 8.53 -2.29 -15.55
CA PRO A 87 8.59 -3.23 -14.44
C PRO A 87 8.51 -2.50 -13.10
N THR A 88 7.29 -2.12 -12.70
CA THR A 88 7.03 -1.42 -11.43
C THR A 88 7.70 -2.10 -10.24
N ILE A 89 7.65 -3.44 -10.18
CA ILE A 89 8.24 -4.21 -9.09
C ILE A 89 9.78 -4.07 -9.03
N LEU A 90 10.46 -4.01 -10.18
CA LEU A 90 11.91 -3.89 -10.23
C LEU A 90 12.34 -2.48 -9.83
N VAL A 91 11.67 -1.46 -10.37
CA VAL A 91 11.93 -0.05 -10.04
C VAL A 91 11.70 0.22 -8.55
N HIS A 92 10.67 -0.39 -7.96
CA HIS A 92 10.36 -0.22 -6.53
C HIS A 92 11.34 -0.94 -5.59
N HIS A 93 12.15 -1.88 -6.07
CA HIS A 93 13.17 -2.61 -5.27
C HIS A 93 14.61 -2.27 -5.68
N ASP A 94 14.77 -1.25 -6.51
CA ASP A 94 16.08 -0.79 -6.98
C ASP A 94 16.83 -0.06 -5.86
N HIS A 95 18.05 -0.52 -5.56
CA HIS A 95 18.86 0.05 -4.47
C HIS A 95 19.49 1.40 -4.85
N GLU A 96 19.64 1.68 -6.15
CA GLU A 96 20.10 2.99 -6.62
C GLU A 96 19.04 4.07 -6.33
N ILE A 97 17.76 3.72 -6.49
CA ILE A 97 16.63 4.64 -6.27
C ILE A 97 16.25 4.72 -4.79
N TRP A 98 16.16 3.57 -4.10
CA TRP A 98 15.58 3.45 -2.76
C TRP A 98 16.60 3.25 -1.63
N GLY A 99 17.87 3.00 -1.96
CA GLY A 99 18.93 2.75 -0.99
C GLY A 99 19.11 1.29 -0.59
N ASP A 100 20.04 1.06 0.35
CA ASP A 100 20.47 -0.29 0.73
C ASP A 100 19.35 -1.12 1.38
N ASP A 101 18.39 -0.43 1.98
CA ASP A 101 17.21 -1.00 2.63
C ASP A 101 15.99 -1.03 1.69
N ALA A 102 16.19 -0.97 0.36
CA ALA A 102 15.13 -1.01 -0.65
C ALA A 102 14.18 -2.21 -0.53
N LYS A 103 14.62 -3.32 0.07
CA LYS A 103 13.79 -4.52 0.28
C LYS A 103 13.14 -4.59 1.67
N GLU A 104 13.49 -3.67 2.56
CA GLU A 104 12.96 -3.61 3.91
C GLU A 104 11.71 -2.74 3.98
N PHE A 105 10.81 -3.07 4.90
CA PHE A 105 9.62 -2.29 5.19
C PHE A 105 9.98 -1.10 6.09
N ASN A 106 10.00 0.10 5.51
CA ASN A 106 10.29 1.34 6.21
C ASN A 106 9.31 2.47 5.78
N PRO A 107 8.18 2.64 6.50
CA PRO A 107 7.23 3.72 6.22
C PRO A 107 7.78 5.13 6.40
N GLU A 108 8.81 5.32 7.24
CA GLU A 108 9.35 6.66 7.55
C GLU A 108 9.94 7.35 6.31
N ARG A 109 10.25 6.60 5.23
CA ARG A 109 10.62 7.17 3.93
C ARG A 109 9.62 8.19 3.40
N PHE A 110 8.34 8.04 3.74
CA PHE A 110 7.26 8.91 3.25
C PHE A 110 6.94 10.07 4.19
N VAL A 111 7.73 10.30 5.25
CA VAL A 111 7.48 11.37 6.23
C VAL A 111 7.49 12.77 5.62
N GLU A 112 8.33 12.99 4.60
CA GLU A 112 8.36 14.25 3.84
C GLU A 112 7.49 14.20 2.56
N GLY A 113 6.66 13.16 2.42
CA GLY A 113 5.79 12.93 1.27
C GLY A 113 6.44 12.14 0.13
N VAL A 114 5.62 11.73 -0.83
CA VAL A 114 6.01 10.83 -1.94
C VAL A 114 7.10 11.38 -2.86
N LEU A 115 7.19 12.70 -3.03
CA LEU A 115 8.19 13.33 -3.92
C LEU A 115 9.61 13.27 -3.35
N LYS A 116 9.74 13.07 -2.04
CA LYS A 116 11.03 13.06 -1.33
C LYS A 116 11.40 11.67 -0.79
N ALA A 117 10.64 10.65 -1.17
CA ALA A 117 10.81 9.29 -0.66
C ALA A 117 11.99 8.54 -1.32
N THR A 118 12.52 9.06 -2.41
CA THR A 118 13.66 8.48 -3.16
C THR A 118 14.85 9.43 -3.17
N LYS A 119 16.01 8.94 -3.60
CA LYS A 119 17.28 9.70 -3.61
C LYS A 119 17.38 10.78 -4.71
N ASN A 120 16.32 11.05 -5.47
CA ASN A 120 16.32 11.89 -6.68
C ASN A 120 15.73 13.29 -6.46
#